data_AF-A0A3C0SQJ2-F1
#
_entry.id   AF-A0A3C0SQJ2-F1
#
_cell.length_a   1.000
_cell.length_b   1.000
_cell.length_c   1.000
_cell.angle_alpha   90.00
_cell.angle_beta   90.00
_cell.angle_gamma   90.00
#
_symmetry.space_group_name_H-M   'P 1'
#
loop_
_entity.id
_entity.type
_entity.pdbx_description
1 polymer ?
#
loop_
_entity_poly.entity_id
_entity_poly.type
_entity_poly.pdbx_seq_one_letter_code
_entity_poly.pdbx_strand_id
1 'polypeptide(L)'
;MHNFMIMFWIKNIMGNLLLMFPLGLMLPMLWRKLQKAKNTVVFALCLSFSIECLQLFSSFIGNRGRAFDIDDILLNTIGAWLGFIIYDKCIKKHFDKYKLRSLSKENRSNAINQ
;
A
#
# COMPACT_ATOMS: atom_id res chain seq x y z
N MET A 1 -28.05 20.69 1.98
CA MET A 1 -27.43 20.07 3.17
C MET A 1 -27.15 18.59 2.98
N HIS A 2 -28.14 17.75 2.64
CA HIS A 2 -27.96 16.28 2.55
C HIS A 2 -26.91 15.82 1.52
N ASN A 3 -26.94 16.37 0.31
CA ASN A 3 -25.97 16.05 -0.75
C ASN A 3 -24.52 16.38 -0.38
N PHE A 4 -24.32 17.43 0.42
CA PHE A 4 -22.98 17.84 0.86
C PHE A 4 -22.38 16.82 1.84
N MET A 5 -23.19 16.33 2.78
CA MET A 5 -22.76 15.31 3.73
C MET A 5 -22.41 14.00 3.01
N ILE A 6 -23.27 13.55 2.09
CA ILE A 6 -23.01 12.34 1.31
C ILE A 6 -21.69 12.45 0.54
N MET A 7 -21.45 13.59 -0.12
CA MET A 7 -20.20 13.84 -0.84
C MET A 7 -18.97 13.81 0.08
N PHE A 8 -19.09 14.34 1.30
CA PHE A 8 -18.01 14.32 2.29
C PHE A 8 -17.63 12.88 2.69
N TRP A 9 -18.62 12.05 3.03
CA TRP A 9 -18.39 10.66 3.40
C TRP A 9 -17.76 9.85 2.26
N ILE A 10 -18.25 10.02 1.03
CA ILE A 10 -17.69 9.33 -0.14
C ILE A 10 -16.22 9.72 -0.33
N LYS A 11 -15.88 11.01 -0.16
CA LYS A 11 -14.49 11.48 -0.28
C LYS A 11 -13.57 10.87 0.78
N ASN A 12 -13.99 10.77 2.03
CA ASN A 12 -13.18 10.12 3.07
C ASN A 12 -12.99 8.63 2.78
N ILE A 13 -14.07 7.93 2.46
CA ILE A 13 -14.02 6.49 2.16
C ILE A 13 -13.11 6.21 0.97
N MET A 14 -13.31 6.92 -0.14
CA MET A 14 -12.50 6.76 -1.35
C MET A 14 -11.07 7.25 -1.16
N GLY A 15 -10.88 8.34 -0.44
CA GLY A 15 -9.56 8.90 -0.15
C GLY A 15 -8.67 7.91 0.60
N ASN A 16 -9.17 7.37 1.72
CA ASN A 16 -8.42 6.41 2.52
C ASN A 16 -8.23 5.07 1.77
N LEU A 17 -9.26 4.58 1.07
CA LEU A 17 -9.10 3.36 0.28
C LEU A 17 -8.04 3.52 -0.83
N LEU A 18 -8.04 4.65 -1.54
CA LEU A 18 -7.09 4.91 -2.62
C LEU A 18 -5.68 5.25 -2.13
N LEU A 19 -5.51 5.76 -0.91
CA LEU A 19 -4.20 6.15 -0.36
C LEU A 19 -3.24 4.96 -0.29
N MET A 20 -3.71 3.84 0.26
CA MET A 20 -2.90 2.63 0.45
C MET A 20 -2.99 1.62 -0.71
N PHE A 21 -3.95 1.79 -1.62
CA PHE A 21 -4.11 0.92 -2.79
C PHE A 21 -2.85 0.79 -3.67
N PRO A 22 -2.25 1.87 -4.19
CA PRO A 22 -1.05 1.76 -5.01
C PRO A 22 0.13 1.21 -4.20
N LEU A 23 0.19 1.51 -2.91
CA LEU A 23 1.21 0.97 -2.03
C LEU A 23 1.09 -0.56 -1.90
N GLY A 24 -0.11 -1.10 -1.71
CA GLY A 24 -0.37 -2.54 -1.66
C GLY A 24 0.01 -3.28 -2.94
N LEU A 25 -0.05 -2.61 -4.09
CA LEU A 25 0.40 -3.13 -5.37
C LEU A 25 1.94 -3.12 -5.50
N MET A 26 2.59 -2.02 -5.08
CA MET A 26 4.03 -1.82 -5.24
C MET A 26 4.88 -2.56 -4.19
N LEU A 27 4.40 -2.68 -2.96
CA LEU A 27 5.11 -3.34 -1.85
C LEU A 27 5.69 -4.72 -2.20
N PRO A 28 4.89 -5.66 -2.73
CA PRO A 28 5.39 -6.99 -3.05
C PRO A 28 6.33 -7.02 -4.28
N MET A 29 6.32 -5.96 -5.11
CA MET A 29 7.28 -5.79 -6.21
C MET A 29 8.66 -5.38 -5.69
N LEU A 30 8.69 -4.52 -4.67
CA LEU A 30 9.92 -3.97 -4.11
C LEU A 30 10.60 -4.93 -3.13
N TRP A 31 9.82 -5.58 -2.25
CA TRP A 31 10.36 -6.44 -1.20
C TRP A 31 9.84 -7.89 -1.29
N ARG A 32 10.77 -8.83 -1.43
CA ARG A 32 10.47 -10.29 -1.43
C ARG A 32 9.73 -10.74 -0.16
N LYS A 33 10.06 -10.13 0.98
CA LYS A 33 9.41 -10.45 2.27
C LYS A 33 7.93 -10.07 2.29
N LEU A 34 7.48 -9.14 1.44
CA LEU A 34 6.11 -8.64 1.38
C LEU A 34 5.28 -9.32 0.27
N GLN A 35 5.84 -10.26 -0.49
CA GLN A 35 5.11 -11.02 -1.52
C GLN A 35 3.97 -11.90 -0.98
N LYS A 36 3.85 -12.06 0.35
CA LYS A 36 2.71 -12.71 1.00
C LYS A 36 1.67 -11.67 1.40
N ALA A 37 0.40 -11.95 1.13
CA ALA A 37 -0.72 -11.07 1.47
C ALA A 37 -0.69 -10.62 2.93
N LYS A 38 -0.50 -11.57 3.87
CA LYS A 38 -0.40 -11.29 5.31
C LYS A 38 0.66 -10.23 5.62
N ASN A 39 1.83 -10.32 5.00
CA ASN A 39 2.94 -9.42 5.30
C ASN A 39 2.69 -8.02 4.73
N THR A 40 2.11 -7.93 3.53
CA THR A 40 1.68 -6.64 2.96
C THR A 40 0.58 -5.99 3.80
N VAL A 41 -0.43 -6.77 4.23
CA VAL A 41 -1.55 -6.27 5.04
C VAL A 41 -1.08 -5.82 6.42
N VAL A 42 -0.23 -6.59 7.11
CA VAL A 42 0.31 -6.18 8.42
C VAL A 42 1.15 -4.92 8.28
N PHE A 43 1.98 -4.82 7.24
CA PHE A 43 2.75 -3.60 6.99
C PHE A 43 1.84 -2.40 6.75
N ALA A 44 0.82 -2.55 5.89
CA ALA A 44 -0.15 -1.49 5.61
C ALA A 44 -0.92 -1.07 6.86
N LEU A 45 -1.31 -2.02 7.72
CA LEU A 45 -1.96 -1.75 8.99
C LEU A 45 -1.03 -0.93 9.91
N CYS A 46 0.22 -1.35 10.09
CA CYS A 46 1.19 -0.62 10.91
C CYS A 46 1.49 0.78 10.36
N LEU A 47 1.60 0.90 9.04
CA LEU A 47 1.85 2.18 8.39
C LEU A 47 0.64 3.11 8.52
N SER A 48 -0.58 2.60 8.29
CA SER A 48 -1.79 3.38 8.45
C SER A 48 -2.01 3.81 9.90
N PHE A 49 -1.74 2.94 10.87
CA PHE A 49 -1.75 3.30 12.27
C PHE A 49 -0.72 4.41 12.58
N SER A 50 0.48 4.31 12.00
CA SER A 50 1.51 5.34 12.16
C SER A 50 1.08 6.69 11.56
N ILE A 51 0.39 6.68 10.41
CA ILE A 51 -0.18 7.90 9.79
C ILE A 51 -1.19 8.55 10.74
N GLU A 52 -2.12 7.76 11.29
CA GLU A 52 -3.13 8.22 12.24
C GLU A 52 -2.50 8.80 13.52
N CYS A 53 -1.46 8.13 14.05
CA CYS A 53 -0.68 8.65 15.18
C CYS A 53 0.02 9.97 14.86
N LEU A 54 0.59 10.12 13.66
CA LEU A 54 1.24 11.37 13.23
C LEU A 54 0.22 12.49 13.03
N GLN A 55 -0.97 12.19 12.52
CA GLN A 55 -2.07 13.16 12.41
C GLN A 55 -2.55 13.60 13.79
N LEU A 56 -2.72 12.67 14.73
CA LEU A 56 -3.06 12.97 16.12
C LEU A 56 -1.98 13.84 16.78
N PHE A 57 -0.71 13.48 16.63
CA PHE A 57 0.41 14.29 17.16
C PHE A 57 0.45 15.70 16.55
N SER A 58 0.18 15.81 15.24
CA SER A 58 0.06 17.11 14.57
C SER A 58 -1.11 17.93 15.11
N SER A 59 -2.19 17.27 15.53
CA SER A 59 -3.34 17.89 16.19
C SER A 59 -2.94 18.54 17.51
N PHE A 60 -2.07 17.89 18.29
CA PHE A 60 -1.51 18.43 19.53
C PHE A 60 -0.60 19.66 19.32
N ILE A 61 0.12 19.75 18.19
CA ILE A 61 1.10 20.83 17.92
C ILE A 61 0.47 22.11 17.35
N GLY A 62 -0.80 22.08 16.93
CA GLY A 62 -1.51 23.30 16.49
C GLY A 62 -2.49 23.09 15.34
N ASN A 63 -2.48 21.93 14.67
CA ASN A 63 -3.47 21.60 13.65
C ASN A 63 -4.77 21.10 14.31
N ARG A 64 -5.48 22.00 15.00
CA ARG A 64 -6.72 21.66 15.70
C ARG A 64 -7.76 21.11 14.72
N GLY A 65 -8.22 19.88 14.96
CA GLY A 65 -9.38 19.31 14.27
C GLY A 65 -9.17 17.96 13.59
N ARG A 66 -8.01 17.31 13.74
CA ARG A 66 -7.86 15.89 13.34
C ARG A 66 -8.09 14.99 14.54
N ALA A 67 -9.07 14.11 14.41
CA ALA A 67 -9.34 13.02 15.33
C ALA A 67 -8.52 11.79 14.92
N PHE A 68 -8.43 10.82 15.83
CA PHE A 68 -7.89 9.50 15.53
C PHE A 68 -9.05 8.63 15.06
N ASP A 69 -9.09 8.30 13.77
CA ASP A 69 -10.19 7.60 13.12
C ASP A 69 -9.79 6.16 12.75
N ILE A 70 -10.36 5.19 13.47
CA ILE A 70 -10.08 3.76 13.25
C ILE A 70 -10.59 3.29 11.88
N ASP A 71 -11.69 3.89 11.41
CA ASP A 71 -12.26 3.57 10.10
C ASP A 71 -11.29 3.91 8.97
N ASP A 72 -10.47 4.95 9.13
CA ASP A 72 -9.44 5.32 8.15
C ASP A 72 -8.35 4.26 8.09
N ILE A 73 -7.95 3.71 9.24
CA ILE A 73 -7.02 2.58 9.34
C ILE A 73 -7.58 1.34 8.63
N LEU A 74 -8.86 1.04 8.82
CA LEU A 74 -9.53 -0.09 8.18
C LEU A 74 -9.60 0.10 6.66
N LEU A 75 -10.02 1.29 6.20
CA LEU A 75 -10.14 1.62 4.77
C LEU A 75 -8.78 1.58 4.06
N ASN A 76 -7.76 2.15 4.68
CA ASN A 76 -6.37 2.08 4.23
C ASN A 76 -5.90 0.62 4.12
N THR A 77 -6.17 -0.20 5.12
CA THR A 77 -5.80 -1.63 5.12
C THR A 77 -6.53 -2.40 4.01
N ILE A 78 -7.82 -2.13 3.79
CA ILE A 78 -8.62 -2.71 2.70
C ILE A 78 -8.06 -2.26 1.35
N GLY A 79 -7.72 -0.99 1.20
CA GLY A 79 -7.07 -0.44 0.01
C GLY A 79 -5.80 -1.20 -0.35
N ALA A 80 -4.89 -1.36 0.61
CA ALA A 80 -3.66 -2.14 0.40
C ALA A 80 -3.94 -3.61 0.04
N TRP A 81 -4.93 -4.23 0.68
CA TRP A 81 -5.32 -5.60 0.38
C TRP A 81 -5.84 -5.75 -1.06
N LEU A 82 -6.69 -4.82 -1.52
CA LEU A 82 -7.17 -4.80 -2.91
C LEU A 82 -6.02 -4.60 -3.91
N GLY A 83 -5.09 -3.68 -3.61
CA GLY A 83 -3.89 -3.47 -4.41
C GLY A 83 -3.02 -4.73 -4.51
N PHE A 84 -2.87 -5.46 -3.39
CA PHE A 84 -2.15 -6.73 -3.36
C PHE A 84 -2.84 -7.81 -4.21
N ILE A 85 -4.17 -7.92 -4.17
CA ILE A 85 -4.91 -8.89 -5.00
C ILE A 85 -4.64 -8.64 -6.49
N ILE A 86 -4.62 -7.38 -6.92
CA ILE A 86 -4.32 -7.03 -8.30
C ILE A 86 -2.88 -7.38 -8.64
N TYR A 87 -1.93 -7.10 -7.75
CA TYR A 87 -0.56 -7.55 -7.92
C TYR A 87 -0.49 -9.08 -8.11
N ASP A 88 -1.08 -9.87 -7.21
CA ASP A 88 -0.96 -11.32 -7.21
C ASP A 88 -1.63 -11.96 -8.44
N LYS A 89 -2.80 -11.46 -8.85
CA LYS A 89 -3.55 -12.01 -9.99
C LYS A 89 -3.03 -11.53 -11.35
N CYS A 90 -2.68 -10.26 -11.50
CA CYS A 90 -2.38 -9.66 -12.80
C CYS A 90 -0.88 -9.47 -13.05
N ILE A 91 -0.12 -9.06 -12.03
CA ILE A 91 1.25 -8.53 -12.21
C ILE A 91 2.32 -9.57 -11.88
N LYS A 92 2.14 -10.36 -10.83
CA LYS A 92 3.13 -11.29 -10.27
C LYS A 92 3.76 -12.20 -11.32
N LYS A 93 2.94 -12.82 -12.17
CA LYS A 93 3.39 -13.72 -13.25
C LYS A 93 4.32 -13.01 -14.25
N HIS A 94 4.00 -11.77 -14.60
CA HIS A 94 4.82 -10.97 -15.52
C HIS A 94 6.11 -10.55 -14.84
N PHE A 95 6.04 -10.07 -13.61
CA PHE A 95 7.19 -9.59 -12.85
C PHE A 95 8.23 -10.68 -12.58
N ASP A 96 7.79 -11.87 -12.15
CA ASP A 96 8.69 -12.99 -11.87
C ASP A 96 9.44 -13.45 -13.14
N LYS A 97 8.76 -13.45 -14.30
CA LYS A 97 9.36 -13.79 -15.61
C LYS A 97 10.44 -12.78 -16.03
N TYR A 98 10.21 -11.48 -15.82
CA TYR A 98 11.20 -10.44 -16.13
C TYR A 98 12.42 -10.54 -15.22
N LYS A 99 12.22 -10.77 -13.91
CA LYS A 99 13.29 -10.86 -12.92
C LYS A 99 14.20 -12.07 -13.15
N LEU A 100 13.64 -13.23 -13.52
CA LEU A 100 14.44 -14.41 -13.86
C LEU A 100 15.28 -14.18 -15.13
N ARG A 101 14.74 -13.45 -16.11
CA ARG A 101 15.49 -13.11 -17.33
C ARG A 101 16.66 -12.16 -17.05
N SER A 102 16.49 -11.15 -16.20
CA SER A 102 17.60 -10.22 -15.88
C SER A 102 18.74 -10.94 -15.16
N LEU A 103 18.42 -11.79 -14.17
CA LEU A 103 19.42 -12.59 -13.45
C LEU A 103 20.17 -13.55 -14.36
N SER A 104 19.48 -14.19 -15.32
CA SER A 104 20.13 -15.09 -16.29
C SER A 104 21.11 -14.37 -17.23
N LYS A 105 20.79 -13.14 -17.65
CA LYS A 105 21.67 -12.33 -18.52
C LYS A 105 22.92 -11.86 -17.78
N GLU A 106 22.74 -11.41 -16.54
CA GLU A 106 23.83 -10.97 -15.67
C GLU A 106 24.81 -12.11 -15.38
N ASN A 107 24.30 -13.29 -14.96
CA ASN A 107 25.14 -14.47 -14.73
C ASN A 107 25.90 -14.92 -15.98
N ARG A 108 25.27 -14.87 -17.16
CA ARG A 108 25.93 -15.24 -18.42
C ARG A 108 27.04 -14.24 -18.79
N SER A 109 26.83 -12.94 -18.56
CA SER A 109 27.87 -11.94 -18.79
C SER A 109 29.07 -12.15 -17.87
N ASN A 110 28.82 -12.44 -16.59
CA ASN A 110 29.88 -12.70 -15.62
C ASN A 110 30.68 -13.96 -15.95
N ALA A 111 30.05 -14.99 -16.52
CA ALA A 111 30.73 -16.22 -16.94
C ALA A 111 31.57 -16.06 -18.22
N ILE A 112 31.28 -15.08 -19.09
CA ILE A 112 32.07 -14.79 -20.29
C ILE A 112 33.29 -13.90 -19.96
N ASN A 113 33.18 -13.07 -18.92
CA ASN A 113 34.22 -12.13 -18.49
C ASN A 113 35.20 -12.74 -17.46
N GLN A 114 35.04 -14.02 -17.10
CA GLN A 114 35.98 -14.82 -16.31
C GLN A 114 36.81 -15.71 -17.24
#